data_AF-A0AA37TAK2-F1
#
_entry.id   AF-A0AA37TAK2-F1
#
_cell.length_a   1.000
_cell.length_b   1.000
_cell.length_c   1.000
_cell.angle_alpha   90.00
_cell.angle_beta   90.00
_cell.angle_gamma   90.00
#
_symmetry.space_group_name_H-M   'P 1'
#
loop_
_entity.id
_entity.type
_entity.pdbx_description
1 polymer ?
#
loop_
_entity_poly.entity_id
_entity_poly.type
_entity_poly.pdbx_seq_one_letter_code
_entity_poly.pdbx_strand_id
1 'polypeptide(L)' 'MSHKFKIGQQVRQLGISYAGGKSIVDGLFEVVRLTPDDRSGEPTYRIRSAGGERAVREGELTHAS' A
#
# COMPACT_ATOMS: atom_id res chain seq x y z
N MET A 1 -6.18 10.22 12.13
CA MET A 1 -6.17 10.40 10.66
C MET A 1 -7.21 9.48 10.04
N SER A 2 -7.76 9.83 8.86
CA SER A 2 -8.68 8.95 8.14
C SER A 2 -7.89 8.17 7.08
N HIS A 3 -7.94 6.84 7.13
CA HIS A 3 -7.35 5.99 6.10
C HIS A 3 -7.99 6.25 4.73
N LYS A 4 -7.17 6.55 3.72
CA LYS A 4 -7.60 6.73 2.33
C LYS A 4 -8.16 5.43 1.73
N PHE A 5 -7.54 4.29 2.03
CA PHE A 5 -7.95 2.98 1.53
C PHE A 5 -8.72 2.20 2.58
N LYS A 6 -9.61 1.30 2.15
CA LYS A 6 -10.46 0.49 3.05
C LYS A 6 -10.15 -1.00 2.92
N ILE A 7 -10.47 -1.78 3.95
CA ILE A 7 -10.35 -3.25 3.90
C ILE A 7 -11.21 -3.80 2.75
N GLY A 8 -10.67 -4.77 2.00
CA GLY A 8 -11.30 -5.34 0.80
C GLY A 8 -11.03 -4.54 -0.48
N GLN A 9 -10.42 -3.36 -0.39
CA GLN A 9 -10.13 -2.54 -1.56
C GLN A 9 -8.91 -3.07 -2.32
N GLN A 10 -9.03 -3.09 -3.65
CA GLN A 10 -7.91 -3.38 -4.55
C GLN A 10 -7.03 -2.13 -4.75
N VAL A 11 -5.71 -2.33 -4.62
CA VAL A 11 -4.68 -1.29 -4.70
C VAL A 11 -3.46 -1.80 -5.46
N ARG A 12 -2.63 -0.87 -5.92
CA ARG A 12 -1.29 -1.15 -6.47
C ARG A 12 -0.24 -0.53 -5.57
N GLN A 13 0.87 -1.24 -5.40
CA GLN A 13 2.01 -0.73 -4.63
C GLN A 13 2.91 0.09 -5.55
N LEU A 14 3.34 1.26 -5.06
CA LEU A 14 4.38 2.09 -5.64
C LEU A 14 5.71 1.71 -5.00
N GLY A 15 6.67 1.28 -5.81
CA GLY A 15 8.03 0.99 -5.43
C GLY A 15 8.97 2.11 -5.86
N ILE A 16 10.14 2.16 -5.24
CA ILE A 16 11.20 3.06 -5.66
C ILE A 16 11.91 2.41 -6.84
N SER A 17 11.81 3.01 -8.03
CA SER A 17 12.65 2.62 -9.16
C SER A 17 14.08 3.10 -8.94
N TYR A 18 15.05 2.39 -9.53
CA TYR A 18 16.47 2.75 -9.49
C TYR A 18 16.76 4.18 -10.00
N ALA A 19 15.85 4.78 -10.78
CA ALA A 19 15.95 6.16 -11.27
C ALA A 19 15.34 7.22 -10.32
N GLY A 20 14.98 6.86 -9.09
CA GLY A 20 14.43 7.78 -8.09
C GLY A 20 12.94 8.13 -8.27
N GLY A 21 12.27 7.57 -9.29
CA GLY A 21 10.83 7.72 -9.49
C GLY A 21 10.02 6.64 -8.75
N LYS A 22 8.82 6.98 -8.26
CA LYS A 22 7.85 5.97 -7.81
C LYS A 22 7.28 5.25 -9.04
N SER A 23 7.50 3.96 -9.15
CA SER A 23 6.98 3.10 -10.22
C SER A 23 6.06 2.05 -9.63
N ILE A 24 5.08 1.56 -10.38
CA ILE A 24 4.22 0.48 -9.90
C ILE A 24 5.08 -0.79 -9.70
N VAL A 25 5.12 -1.32 -8.47
CA VAL A 25 5.56 -2.69 -8.24
C VAL A 25 4.50 -3.58 -8.85
N ASP A 26 4.91 -4.47 -9.75
CA ASP A 26 3.98 -5.34 -10.44
C ASP A 26 3.10 -6.13 -9.45
N GLY A 27 1.84 -6.32 -9.84
CA GLY A 27 0.82 -6.99 -9.05
C GLY A 27 -0.32 -6.12 -8.55
N LEU A 28 -1.45 -6.79 -8.31
CA LEU A 28 -2.65 -6.25 -7.69
C LEU A 28 -2.74 -6.77 -6.25
N PHE A 29 -3.08 -5.90 -5.32
CA PHE A 29 -3.15 -6.24 -3.90
C PHE A 29 -4.50 -5.88 -3.32
N GLU A 30 -4.91 -6.61 -2.28
CA GLU A 30 -6.08 -6.29 -1.47
C GLU A 30 -5.63 -5.72 -0.12
N VAL A 31 -6.25 -4.66 0.35
CA VAL A 31 -6.06 -4.18 1.72
C VAL A 31 -6.77 -5.12 2.68
N VAL A 32 -6.02 -5.81 3.54
CA VAL A 32 -6.56 -6.79 4.50
C VAL A 32 -6.57 -6.29 5.94
N ARG A 33 -5.85 -5.20 6.24
CA ARG A 33 -5.83 -4.58 7.58
C ARG A 33 -5.45 -3.10 7.50
N LEU A 34 -6.13 -2.28 8.28
CA LEU A 34 -5.70 -0.92 8.62
C LEU A 34 -4.81 -1.00 9.86
N THR A 35 -3.62 -0.40 9.82
CA THR A 35 -2.69 -0.40 10.96
C THR A 35 -2.47 1.02 11.47
N PRO A 36 -2.10 1.19 12.74
CA PRO A 36 -1.82 2.51 13.29
C PRO A 36 -0.76 3.25 12.48
N ASP A 37 -0.81 4.57 12.54
CA ASP A 37 0.18 5.41 11.90
C ASP A 37 1.60 5.04 12.36
N ASP A 38 2.58 5.13 11.45
CA ASP A 38 3.96 4.91 11.84
C ASP A 38 4.53 6.11 12.64
N ARG A 39 5.83 6.09 12.96
CA ARG A 39 6.46 7.20 13.71
C ARG A 39 6.39 8.57 13.01
N SER A 40 6.06 8.61 11.72
CA SER A 40 5.87 9.84 10.95
C SER A 40 4.43 10.36 10.97
N GLY A 41 3.48 9.60 11.53
CA GLY A 41 2.06 9.93 11.49
C GLY A 41 1.38 9.54 10.18
N GLU A 42 2.05 8.78 9.31
CA GLU A 42 1.49 8.28 8.06
C GLU A 42 0.67 7.00 8.30
N PRO A 43 -0.59 6.91 7.82
CA PRO A 43 -1.38 5.69 7.92
C PRO A 43 -0.70 4.50 7.24
N THR A 44 -0.73 3.36 7.91
CA THR A 44 -0.15 2.13 7.38
C THR A 44 -1.22 1.07 7.11
N TYR A 45 -0.88 0.12 6.24
CA TYR A 45 -1.79 -0.93 5.78
C TYR A 45 -1.06 -2.28 5.75
N ARG A 46 -1.82 -3.36 5.95
CA ARG A 46 -1.42 -4.66 5.38
C ARG A 46 -2.15 -4.93 4.09
N ILE A 47 -1.39 -5.33 3.09
CA ILE A 47 -1.89 -5.72 1.78
C ILE A 47 -1.56 -7.18 1.50
N ARG A 48 -2.40 -7.87 0.73
CA ARG A 48 -2.24 -9.28 0.37
C ARG A 48 -2.26 -9.48 -1.14
N SER A 49 -1.45 -10.41 -1.62
CA SER A 49 -1.50 -10.97 -2.98
C SER A 49 -1.32 -12.49 -2.92
N ALA A 50 -1.30 -13.15 -4.08
CA ALA A 50 -0.92 -14.57 -4.18
C ALA A 50 0.49 -14.84 -3.59
N GLY A 51 1.39 -13.85 -3.60
CA GLY A 51 2.73 -13.96 -3.02
C GLY A 51 2.80 -13.70 -1.51
N GLY A 52 1.67 -13.50 -0.82
CA GLY A 52 1.60 -13.29 0.62
C GLY A 52 1.22 -11.88 1.05
N GLU A 53 1.36 -11.61 2.35
CA GLU A 53 1.04 -10.33 3.00
C GLU A 53 2.27 -9.44 3.20
N ARG A 54 2.06 -8.12 3.13
CA ARG A 54 3.10 -7.10 3.31
C ARG A 54 2.56 -5.92 4.11
N ALA A 55 3.43 -5.24 4.84
CA ALA A 55 3.14 -3.94 5.43
C ALA A 55 3.61 -2.82 4.50
N VAL A 56 2.78 -1.81 4.28
CA VAL A 56 3.05 -0.66 3.41
C VAL A 56 2.46 0.62 4.01
N ARG A 57 2.97 1.78 3.61
CA ARG A 57 2.44 3.10 3.97
C ARG A 57 1.44 3.60 2.93
N GLU A 58 0.60 4.56 3.31
CA GLU A 58 -0.40 5.16 2.41
C GLU A 58 0.22 5.72 1.12
N GLY A 59 1.37 6.39 1.22
CA GLY A 59 2.09 6.98 0.09
C GLY A 59 2.81 5.96 -0.80
N GLU A 60 2.84 4.69 -0.40
CA GLU A 60 3.30 3.56 -1.21
C GLU A 60 2.14 2.88 -1.96
N LEU A 61 0.92 3.42 -1.89
CA LEU A 61 -0.26 2.85 -2.53
C LEU A 61 -0.90 3.81 -3.53
N THR A 62 -1.47 3.24 -4.58
CA THR A 62 -2.36 3.92 -5.51
C THR A 62 -3.60 3.06 -5.78
N HIS A 63 -4.65 3.68 -6.31
CA HIS A 63 -5.87 2.95 -6.70
C HIS A 63 -5.54 1.89 -7.76
N ALA A 64 -6.18 0.74 -7.65
CA ALA A 64 -6.25 -0.19 -8.77
C ALA A 64 -7.08 0.47 -9.88
N SER A 65 -6.41 0.84 -10.97
CA SER A 65 -7.03 1.26 -12.24
C SER A 65 -7.63 0.07 -12.97
#